data_AF-W4LVY9-F1
#
_entry.id   AF-W4LVY9-F1
#
_cell.length_a   1.000
_cell.length_b   1.000
_cell.length_c   1.000
_cell.angle_alpha   90.00
_cell.angle_beta   90.00
_cell.angle_gamma   90.00
#
_symmetry.space_group_name_H-M   'P 1'
#
loop_
_entity.id
_entity.type
_entity.pdbx_description
1 polymer ?
#
loop_
_entity_poly.entity_id
_entity_poly.type
_entity_poly.pdbx_seq_one_letter_code
_entity_poly.pdbx_strand_id
1 'polypeptide(L)'
;MRDIHRFLRVCVPIAGGVLLMFSELVIPREVRFPLVFGVGLTMIVVGAWRVFYSLLPNERRFTALREEVDVFLETVRQLNAMAYAARQEAHVWYPQAIQDLKASMHDGVERMADVAGVPEAMELAEATHQPTGTLADVSEVTAVAAT
;
A
#
# COMPACT_ATOMS: atom_id res chain seq x y z
N MET A 1 -19.81 12.04 -0.06
CA MET A 1 -18.66 12.08 0.88
C MET A 1 -18.65 13.28 1.85
N ARG A 2 -19.53 14.30 1.74
CA ARG A 2 -19.57 15.44 2.70
C ARG A 2 -20.26 15.14 4.04
N ASP A 3 -21.18 14.19 4.07
CA ASP A 3 -22.00 13.92 5.27
C ASP A 3 -21.24 13.12 6.34
N ILE A 4 -20.27 12.29 5.94
CA ILE A 4 -19.42 11.52 6.86
C ILE A 4 -18.54 12.45 7.72
N HIS A 5 -17.93 13.48 7.11
CA HIS A 5 -17.12 14.45 7.84
C HIS A 5 -17.94 15.31 8.80
N ARG A 6 -19.21 15.60 8.46
CA ARG A 6 -20.12 16.35 9.33
C ARG A 6 -20.60 15.51 10.51
N PHE A 7 -20.92 14.23 10.27
CA PHE A 7 -21.34 13.30 11.31
C PHE A 7 -20.23 13.02 12.32
N LEU A 8 -18.99 12.80 11.85
CA LEU A 8 -17.84 12.59 12.72
C LEU A 8 -17.54 13.80 13.63
N ARG A 9 -17.70 15.02 13.11
CA ARG A 9 -17.43 16.25 13.87
C ARG A 9 -18.41 16.50 15.00
N VAL A 10 -19.63 15.97 14.89
CA VAL A 10 -20.72 16.18 15.86
C VAL A 10 -20.83 14.99 16.81
N CYS A 11 -20.72 13.75 16.32
CA CYS A 11 -20.86 12.57 17.16
C CYS A 11 -19.68 12.38 18.13
N VAL A 12 -18.46 12.71 17.72
CA VAL A 12 -17.26 12.55 18.59
C VAL A 12 -17.33 13.42 19.86
N PRO A 13 -17.58 14.74 19.80
CA PRO A 13 -17.67 15.55 21.02
C PRO A 13 -18.89 15.21 21.87
N ILE A 14 -20.03 14.88 21.26
CA ILE A 14 -21.24 14.51 21.99
C ILE A 14 -21.04 13.17 22.72
N ALA A 15 -20.49 12.16 22.04
CA ALA A 15 -20.19 10.87 22.65
C ALA A 15 -19.15 11.00 23.77
N GLY A 16 -18.10 11.81 23.55
CA GLY A 16 -17.10 12.10 24.58
C GLY A 16 -17.71 12.78 25.81
N GLY A 17 -18.56 13.79 25.61
CA GLY A 17 -19.23 14.49 26.70
C GLY A 17 -20.17 13.60 27.52
N VAL A 18 -20.95 12.75 26.85
CA VAL A 18 -21.84 11.77 27.52
C VAL A 18 -21.03 10.75 28.31
N LEU A 19 -19.92 10.26 27.77
CA LEU A 19 -19.03 9.32 28.45
C LEU A 19 -18.41 9.92 29.72
N LEU A 20 -17.99 11.19 29.66
CA LEU A 20 -17.44 11.91 30.81
C LEU A 20 -18.50 12.15 31.91
N MET A 21 -19.71 12.55 31.51
CA MET A 21 -20.84 12.72 32.44
C MET A 21 -21.23 11.40 33.10
N PHE A 22 -21.30 10.32 32.34
CA PHE A 22 -21.63 8.99 32.85
C PHE A 22 -20.55 8.45 33.78
N SER A 23 -19.28 8.69 33.46
CA SER A 23 -18.13 8.32 34.30
C SER A 23 -18.15 9.03 35.65
N GLU A 24 -18.62 10.28 35.72
CA GLU A 24 -18.71 11.04 36.99
C GLU A 24 -19.85 10.54 37.88
N LEU A 25 -20.93 10.02 37.28
CA LEU A 25 -22.11 9.54 38.00
C LEU A 25 -21.93 8.15 38.63
N VAL A 26 -21.16 7.26 37.99
CA VAL A 26 -21.13 5.83 38.33
C VAL A 26 -19.87 5.45 39.14
N ILE A 27 -18.79 6.23 39.08
CA ILE A 27 -17.47 5.77 39.55
C ILE A 27 -17.04 6.48 40.86
N PRO A 28 -16.73 5.74 41.94
CA PRO A 28 -16.24 6.31 43.19
C PRO A 28 -14.86 6.98 43.01
N ARG A 29 -14.63 8.07 43.75
CA ARG A 29 -13.48 9.00 43.58
C ARG A 29 -12.10 8.31 43.51
N GLU A 30 -11.92 7.21 44.22
CA GLU A 30 -10.62 6.53 44.39
C GLU A 30 -10.16 5.80 43.12
N VAL A 31 -11.08 5.28 42.31
CA VAL A 31 -10.77 4.55 41.05
C VAL A 31 -11.02 5.41 39.80
N ARG A 32 -11.53 6.63 39.97
CA ARG A 32 -11.90 7.54 38.89
C ARG A 32 -10.70 8.04 38.09
N PHE A 33 -9.64 8.44 38.79
CA PHE A 33 -8.45 9.00 38.16
C PHE A 33 -7.72 8.00 37.23
N PRO A 34 -7.40 6.76 37.67
CA PRO A 34 -6.74 5.80 36.78
C PRO A 34 -7.63 5.34 35.62
N LEU A 35 -8.95 5.27 35.81
CA LEU A 35 -9.87 4.82 34.77
C LEU A 35 -10.08 5.87 33.68
N VAL A 36 -10.31 7.13 34.05
CA VAL A 36 -10.44 8.23 33.08
C VAL A 36 -9.12 8.44 32.33
N PHE A 37 -7.99 8.36 33.04
CA PHE A 37 -6.67 8.45 32.42
C PHE A 37 -6.41 7.28 31.45
N GLY A 38 -6.70 6.04 31.86
CA GLY A 38 -6.53 4.86 31.03
C GLY A 38 -7.41 4.87 29.78
N VAL A 39 -8.69 5.22 29.92
CA VAL A 39 -9.62 5.32 28.78
C VAL A 39 -9.22 6.47 27.86
N GLY A 40 -8.86 7.64 28.42
CA GLY A 40 -8.40 8.78 27.63
C GLY A 40 -7.12 8.46 26.85
N LEU A 41 -6.14 7.82 27.50
CA LEU A 41 -4.91 7.37 26.85
C LEU A 41 -5.18 6.33 25.77
N THR A 42 -6.04 5.35 26.02
CA THR A 42 -6.42 4.33 25.04
C THR A 42 -7.11 4.96 23.85
N MET A 43 -7.99 5.94 24.07
CA MET A 43 -8.67 6.64 22.98
C MET A 43 -7.70 7.47 22.12
N ILE A 44 -6.68 8.08 22.73
CA ILE A 44 -5.61 8.79 22.00
C ILE A 44 -4.79 7.79 21.17
N VAL A 45 -4.40 6.65 21.75
CA VAL A 45 -3.59 5.64 21.04
C VAL A 45 -4.38 5.01 19.89
N VAL A 46 -5.63 4.59 20.13
CA VAL A 46 -6.50 4.01 19.10
C VAL A 46 -6.89 5.05 18.05
N GLY A 47 -7.14 6.29 18.46
CA GLY A 47 -7.42 7.41 17.58
C GLY A 47 -6.23 7.71 16.66
N ALA A 48 -5.03 7.75 17.22
CA ALA A 48 -3.79 7.89 16.45
C ALA A 48 -3.63 6.73 15.46
N TRP A 49 -3.82 5.48 15.89
CA TRP A 49 -3.73 4.33 14.99
C TRP A 49 -4.74 4.40 13.85
N ARG A 50 -6.00 4.71 14.12
CA ARG A 50 -7.04 4.84 13.09
C ARG A 50 -6.75 5.98 12.10
N VAL A 51 -6.23 7.10 12.58
CA VAL A 51 -5.82 8.22 11.74
C VAL A 51 -4.58 7.86 10.92
N PHE A 52 -3.58 7.18 11.51
CA PHE A 52 -2.42 6.66 10.78
C PHE A 52 -2.84 5.64 9.70
N TYR A 53 -3.71 4.68 10.01
CA TYR A 53 -4.23 3.70 9.03
C TYR A 53 -5.13 4.32 7.95
N SER A 54 -5.79 5.44 8.24
CA SER A 54 -6.61 6.16 7.26
C SER A 54 -5.80 7.13 6.40
N LEU A 55 -4.70 7.69 6.92
CA LEU A 55 -3.77 8.57 6.20
C LEU A 55 -2.71 7.79 5.42
N LEU A 56 -2.38 6.57 5.87
CA LEU A 56 -1.62 5.57 5.14
C LEU A 56 -2.61 4.50 4.65
N PRO A 57 -3.48 4.81 3.65
CA PRO A 57 -4.28 3.77 3.01
C PRO A 57 -3.32 2.71 2.52
N ASN A 58 -3.39 1.54 3.16
CA ASN A 58 -2.55 0.37 3.00
C ASN A 58 -1.98 0.27 1.57
N GLU A 59 -0.73 0.69 1.40
CA GLU A 59 0.02 0.71 0.13
C GLU A 59 0.11 -0.67 -0.55
N ARG A 60 -0.35 -1.72 0.14
CA ARG A 60 -0.52 -3.07 -0.40
C ARG A 60 -1.67 -3.21 -1.41
N ARG A 61 -2.47 -2.17 -1.66
CA ARG A 61 -3.58 -2.20 -2.64
C ARG A 61 -3.19 -1.90 -4.09
N PHE A 62 -1.99 -1.40 -4.34
CA PHE A 62 -1.49 -1.11 -5.70
C PHE A 62 -0.18 -1.85 -5.96
N THR A 63 -0.21 -3.18 -5.80
CA THR A 63 0.97 -4.03 -6.07
C THR A 63 1.44 -3.90 -7.50
N ALA A 64 0.54 -3.89 -8.49
CA ALA A 64 0.89 -3.77 -9.89
C ALA A 64 1.56 -2.42 -10.22
N LEU A 65 1.02 -1.31 -9.70
CA LEU A 65 1.63 0.01 -9.93
C LEU A 65 2.99 0.14 -9.24
N ARG A 66 3.13 -0.45 -8.03
CA ARG A 66 4.40 -0.45 -7.31
C ARG A 66 5.47 -1.26 -8.04
N GLU A 67 5.11 -2.42 -8.58
CA GLU A 67 6.00 -3.25 -9.38
C GLU A 67 6.52 -2.49 -10.61
N GLU A 68 5.64 -1.79 -11.33
CA GLU A 68 6.06 -0.98 -12.48
C GLU A 68 6.94 0.22 -12.05
N VAL A 69 6.65 0.85 -10.91
CA VAL A 69 7.51 1.92 -10.34
C VAL A 69 8.90 1.41 -9.98
N ASP A 70 9.00 0.19 -9.42
CA ASP A 70 10.29 -0.43 -9.10
C ASP A 70 11.09 -0.72 -10.39
N VAL A 71 10.44 -1.17 -11.47
CA VAL A 71 11.06 -1.36 -12.78
C VAL A 71 11.58 -0.03 -13.34
N PHE A 72 10.79 1.04 -13.27
CA PHE A 72 11.21 2.36 -13.75
C PHE A 72 12.35 2.97 -12.93
N LEU A 73 12.37 2.75 -11.61
CA LEU A 73 13.48 3.16 -10.75
C LEU A 73 14.79 2.52 -11.18
N GLU A 74 14.76 1.26 -11.65
CA GLU A 74 15.94 0.60 -12.18
C GLU A 74 16.44 1.25 -13.48
N THR A 75 15.52 1.65 -14.38
CA THR A 75 15.86 2.40 -15.60
C THR A 75 16.51 3.76 -15.26
N VAL A 76 16.02 4.46 -14.23
CA VAL A 76 16.62 5.71 -13.74
C VAL A 76 18.02 5.49 -13.18
N ARG A 77 18.26 4.39 -12.46
CA ARG A 77 19.60 4.05 -11.95
C ARG A 77 20.58 3.78 -13.08
N GLN A 78 20.14 3.10 -14.14
CA GLN A 78 20.95 2.88 -15.34
C GLN A 78 21.30 4.20 -16.03
N LEU A 79 20.36 5.15 -16.11
CA LEU A 79 20.63 6.49 -16.63
C LEU A 79 21.72 7.19 -15.82
N ASN A 80 21.60 7.13 -14.50
CA ASN A 80 22.55 7.78 -13.59
C ASN A 80 23.94 7.13 -13.69
N ALA A 81 24.02 5.80 -13.78
CA ALA A 81 25.26 5.08 -13.99
C ALA A 81 25.95 5.49 -15.31
N MET A 82 25.19 5.59 -16.41
CA MET A 82 25.70 6.04 -17.70
C MET A 82 26.16 7.50 -17.67
N ALA A 83 25.39 8.39 -17.03
CA ALA A 83 25.77 9.79 -16.88
C ALA A 83 27.04 9.96 -16.02
N TYR A 84 27.18 9.16 -14.97
CA TYR A 84 28.35 9.14 -14.11
C TYR A 84 29.60 8.61 -14.86
N ALA A 85 29.45 7.51 -15.62
CA ALA A 85 30.53 6.96 -16.45
C ALA A 85 30.98 7.94 -17.53
N ALA A 86 30.03 8.57 -18.25
CA ALA A 86 30.34 9.58 -19.26
C ALA A 86 31.11 10.78 -18.69
N ARG A 87 30.84 11.14 -17.42
CA ARG A 87 31.56 12.20 -16.70
C ARG A 87 32.97 11.78 -16.26
N GLN A 88 33.17 10.53 -15.82
CA GLN A 88 34.49 10.04 -15.40
C GLN A 88 35.43 9.77 -16.57
N GLU A 89 34.92 9.16 -17.65
CA GLU A 89 35.76 8.61 -18.72
C GLU A 89 36.02 9.58 -19.87
N ALA A 90 35.47 10.81 -19.84
CA ALA A 90 35.68 11.92 -20.79
C ALA A 90 35.53 11.63 -22.31
N HIS A 91 35.29 10.39 -22.72
CA HIS A 91 35.36 9.97 -24.11
C HIS A 91 34.40 8.86 -24.51
N VAL A 92 33.65 8.30 -23.56
CA VAL A 92 32.71 7.22 -23.86
C VAL A 92 31.29 7.79 -23.87
N TRP A 93 30.89 8.32 -25.02
CA TRP A 93 29.53 8.76 -25.29
C TRP A 93 28.80 7.64 -26.04
N TYR A 94 27.76 7.07 -25.43
CA TYR A 94 26.90 6.06 -26.06
C TYR A 94 25.55 6.69 -26.44
N PRO A 95 25.50 7.47 -27.54
CA PRO A 95 24.27 8.18 -27.92
C PRO A 95 23.13 7.19 -28.17
N GLN A 96 23.43 6.01 -28.73
CA GLN A 96 22.42 4.99 -28.98
C GLN A 96 21.86 4.41 -27.68
N ALA A 97 22.72 4.00 -26.74
CA ALA A 97 22.28 3.45 -25.45
C ALA A 97 21.44 4.45 -24.63
N ILE A 98 21.76 5.75 -24.70
CA ILE A 98 20.95 6.79 -24.05
C ILE A 98 19.58 6.94 -24.73
N GLN A 99 19.52 6.85 -26.07
CA GLN A 99 18.24 6.90 -26.79
C GLN A 99 17.39 5.66 -26.51
N ASP A 100 18.00 4.47 -26.48
CA ASP A 100 17.33 3.22 -26.16
C ASP A 100 16.78 3.25 -24.73
N LEU A 101 17.58 3.76 -23.78
CA LEU A 101 17.13 3.94 -22.40
C LEU A 101 16.00 4.97 -22.28
N LYS A 102 16.08 6.07 -23.03
CA LYS A 102 15.00 7.07 -23.07
C LYS A 102 13.70 6.47 -23.60
N ALA A 103 13.77 5.63 -24.64
CA ALA A 103 12.60 4.91 -25.15
C ALA A 103 12.04 3.96 -24.07
N SER A 104 12.90 3.22 -23.38
CA SER A 104 12.51 2.34 -22.26
C SER A 104 11.84 3.09 -21.10
N MET A 105 12.30 4.31 -20.79
CA MET A 105 11.67 5.16 -19.77
C MET A 105 10.28 5.64 -20.21
N HIS A 106 10.10 6.00 -21.48
CA HIS A 106 8.79 6.40 -22.00
C HIS A 106 7.78 5.24 -21.96
N ASP A 107 8.22 4.07 -22.39
CA ASP A 107 7.44 2.83 -22.36
C ASP A 107 7.05 2.43 -20.92
N GLY A 108 7.96 2.59 -19.95
CA GLY A 108 7.64 2.40 -18.53
C GLY A 108 6.58 3.36 -18.00
N VAL A 109 6.62 4.63 -18.40
CA VAL A 109 5.58 5.61 -18.02
C VAL A 109 4.22 5.26 -18.65
N GLU A 110 4.21 4.74 -19.88
CA GLU A 110 3.01 4.29 -20.55
C GLU A 110 2.38 3.09 -19.82
N ARG A 111 3.19 2.08 -19.45
CA ARG A 111 2.73 0.97 -18.62
C ARG A 111 2.20 1.40 -17.25
N MET A 112 2.84 2.37 -16.60
CA MET A 112 2.31 2.93 -15.35
C MET A 112 0.97 3.62 -15.54
N ALA A 113 0.78 4.33 -16.66
CA ALA A 113 -0.47 5.00 -16.98
C ALA A 113 -1.58 3.98 -17.24
N ASP A 114 -1.27 2.88 -17.92
CA ASP A 114 -2.19 1.77 -18.16
C ASP A 114 -2.65 1.16 -16.84
N VAL A 115 -1.71 0.79 -15.96
CA VAL A 115 -2.01 0.20 -14.65
C VAL A 115 -2.74 1.19 -13.73
N ALA A 116 -2.40 2.47 -13.77
CA ALA A 116 -3.09 3.52 -13.00
C ALA A 116 -4.51 3.80 -13.51
N GLY A 117 -4.80 3.49 -14.78
CA GLY A 117 -6.09 3.68 -15.43
C GLY A 117 -7.09 2.54 -15.18
N VAL A 118 -6.66 1.38 -14.68
CA VAL A 118 -7.53 0.24 -14.40
C VAL A 118 -8.31 0.48 -13.09
N PRO A 119 -9.66 0.62 -13.13
CA PRO A 119 -10.43 0.68 -11.90
C PRO A 119 -10.40 -0.68 -11.18
N GLU A 120 -10.16 -0.63 -9.88
CA GLU A 120 -9.97 -1.75 -8.93
C GLU A 120 -10.90 -2.97 -9.09
N ALA A 121 -12.10 -2.80 -9.66
CA ALA A 121 -13.04 -3.89 -9.94
C ALA A 121 -12.59 -4.82 -11.09
N MET A 122 -11.71 -4.35 -11.97
CA MET A 122 -11.26 -5.10 -13.15
C MET A 122 -10.03 -5.97 -12.85
N GLU A 123 -9.11 -5.51 -11.98
CA GLU A 123 -7.95 -6.31 -11.51
C GLU A 123 -8.41 -7.53 -10.68
N LEU A 124 -9.47 -7.37 -9.87
CA LEU A 124 -10.11 -8.47 -9.13
C LEU A 124 -10.88 -9.44 -10.04
N ALA A 125 -11.44 -8.96 -11.15
CA ALA A 125 -12.13 -9.79 -12.15
C ALA A 125 -11.14 -10.62 -12.99
N GLU A 126 -9.95 -10.08 -13.27
CA GLU A 126 -8.91 -10.78 -14.02
C GLU A 126 -8.19 -11.83 -13.15
N ALA A 127 -7.93 -11.52 -11.87
CA ALA A 127 -7.40 -12.50 -10.91
C ALA A 127 -8.36 -13.67 -10.62
N THR A 128 -9.67 -13.51 -10.88
CA THR A 128 -10.66 -14.59 -10.76
C THR A 128 -10.92 -15.35 -12.06
N HIS A 129 -10.36 -14.90 -13.20
CA HIS A 129 -10.51 -15.55 -14.50
C HIS A 129 -9.26 -16.30 -14.99
N GLN A 130 -8.19 -16.36 -14.18
CA GLN A 130 -7.09 -17.28 -14.44
C GLN A 130 -7.62 -18.72 -14.29
N PRO A 131 -7.71 -19.52 -15.38
CA PRO A 131 -8.19 -20.88 -15.27
C PRO A 131 -7.18 -21.64 -14.41
N THR A 132 -7.69 -22.32 -13.39
CA THR A 132 -6.99 -23.34 -12.63
C THR A 132 -6.60 -24.47 -13.59
N GLY A 133 -5.55 -24.26 -14.38
CA GLY A 133 -5.03 -25.17 -15.36
C GLY A 133 -3.70 -25.73 -14.88
N THR A 134 -3.64 -27.04 -14.74
CA THR A 134 -2.44 -27.87 -14.48
C THR A 134 -2.20 -28.26 -13.02
N LEU A 135 -3.15 -28.99 -12.44
CA LEU A 135 -2.85 -30.15 -11.60
C LEU A 135 -3.68 -31.34 -12.07
N ALA A 136 -3.49 -31.71 -13.34
CA ALA A 136 -3.79 -33.05 -13.78
C ALA A 136 -2.46 -33.83 -13.75
N ASP A 137 -2.48 -34.91 -12.99
CA ASP A 137 -1.63 -36.08 -13.14
C ASP A 137 -0.17 -36.01 -12.65
N VAL A 138 0.00 -36.09 -11.34
CA VAL A 138 1.19 -36.71 -10.72
C VAL A 138 0.69 -37.79 -9.76
N SER A 139 0.02 -38.82 -10.31
CA SER A 139 -0.25 -40.06 -9.56
C SER A 139 0.56 -41.25 -10.09
N GLU A 140 1.48 -41.03 -11.04
CA GLU A 140 2.25 -42.10 -11.68
C GLU A 140 3.64 -42.39 -11.05
N VAL A 141 4.00 -41.79 -9.91
CA VAL A 141 5.35 -41.98 -9.30
C VAL A 141 5.36 -42.94 -8.09
N THR A 142 4.26 -43.61 -7.76
CA THR A 142 4.20 -44.59 -6.64
C THR A 142 4.28 -46.06 -7.10
N ALA A 143 4.99 -46.38 -8.18
CA ALA A 143 5.12 -47.76 -8.68
C ALA A 143 6.56 -48.26 -8.93
N VAL A 144 7.61 -47.61 -8.41
CA VAL A 144 9.01 -48.10 -8.59
C VAL A 144 9.77 -48.23 -7.25
N ALA A 145 9.06 -48.40 -6.13
CA ALA A 145 9.68 -48.67 -4.82
C ALA A 145 9.34 -50.06 -4.26
N ALA A 146 9.06 -51.03 -5.13
CA ALA A 146 8.84 -52.42 -4.73
C ALA A 146 9.27 -53.41 -5.82
N THR A 147 10.58 -53.49 -6.05
CA THR A 147 11.28 -54.68 -6.54
C THR A 147 12.74 -54.61 -6.15
#